data_AF-A0A8J7DWX9-F1
#
_entry.id   AF-A0A8J7DWX9-F1
#
_cell.length_a   1.000
_cell.length_b   1.000
_cell.length_c   1.000
_cell.angle_alpha   90.00
_cell.angle_beta   90.00
_cell.angle_gamma   90.00
#
_symmetry.space_group_name_H-M   'P 1'
#
loop_
_entity.id
_entity.type
_entity.pdbx_description
1 polymer ?
#
loop_
_entity_poly.entity_id
_entity_poly.type
_entity_poly.pdbx_seq_one_letter_code
_entity_poly.pdbx_strand_id
1 'polypeptide(L)'
;MDEISTKLRKCNEKTRDYYWERIKILRDELSYKDHLWDIAPVEEKNKVIEERKKGIKQKYCTFFNCVDRFNKSNYPFEKSLSESWQSLYDFDELDCNLIENWCADAINTDYYESKKVQMKSARGAEKLVLKFYRDMEYSVEDTSIHQITGESETWKTGDIRIKDENNDLLCDVKNARKAVNSSAYSEFCVPSFKKNRGNDVLITAVLSPYLRQEFINGTREPKFPVENPIVLGEFESKKLFDLEAYFNDEMFCIGLFGGNVKSSYFPPWLFDYNERFYEKQNEVIFDFLKLEDSGIPDWEELEFLNNDNDVKVLPLFIASKRKIPDKWISYIPSWQIDFINLLIDMPTLKITLPYLFISLLKHFLLMLSCEDETYSPRQYIDLMYMNHTKDRSGHREFSEPPPSLPYSTAQQPLKLYDPLDIINALCKTLEILWDSREAISLSSFKIFYFNGKGLLKGKRDKDDQPKTILAYCGGQVEQRGNGKCGYKPLIIGKHKNCKSCGRLICPNKNCQYCSKDCKEYQRRKQKIKIG
;
A
#
# COMPACT_ATOMS: atom_id res chain seq x y z
N MET A 1 -37.45 -27.12 -37.78
CA MET A 1 -36.09 -26.81 -37.32
C MET A 1 -35.24 -28.06 -37.17
N ASP A 2 -35.77 -29.14 -36.58
CA ASP A 2 -35.04 -30.41 -36.36
C ASP A 2 -34.42 -31.03 -37.61
N GLU A 3 -35.13 -31.01 -38.74
CA GLU A 3 -34.61 -31.55 -40.00
C GLU A 3 -33.41 -30.72 -40.53
N ILE A 4 -33.47 -29.39 -40.39
CA ILE A 4 -32.40 -28.47 -40.80
C ILE A 4 -31.19 -28.64 -39.87
N SER A 5 -31.41 -28.68 -38.55
CA SER A 5 -30.36 -28.93 -37.56
C SER A 5 -29.64 -30.27 -37.80
N THR A 6 -30.40 -31.34 -38.09
CA THR A 6 -29.85 -32.65 -38.43
C THR A 6 -28.99 -32.63 -39.70
N LYS A 7 -29.40 -31.87 -40.72
CA LYS A 7 -28.62 -31.69 -41.95
C LYS A 7 -27.33 -30.90 -41.67
N LEU A 8 -27.41 -29.79 -40.94
CA LEU A 8 -26.25 -28.96 -40.59
C LEU A 8 -25.19 -29.71 -39.77
N ARG A 9 -25.60 -30.64 -38.89
CA ARG A 9 -24.69 -31.53 -38.14
C ARG A 9 -23.86 -32.44 -39.04
N LYS A 10 -24.40 -32.83 -40.19
CA LYS A 10 -23.76 -33.76 -41.15
C LYS A 10 -22.97 -33.04 -42.25
N CYS A 11 -23.15 -31.73 -42.39
CA CYS A 11 -22.47 -30.92 -43.40
C CYS A 11 -21.05 -30.51 -42.97
N ASN A 12 -20.17 -30.34 -43.96
CA ASN A 12 -18.86 -29.72 -43.76
C ASN A 12 -19.00 -28.21 -43.44
N GLU A 13 -17.94 -27.62 -42.92
CA GLU A 13 -17.90 -26.22 -42.44
C GLU A 13 -18.34 -25.21 -43.50
N LYS A 14 -17.77 -25.25 -44.72
CA LYS A 14 -18.16 -24.36 -45.82
C LYS A 14 -19.66 -24.42 -46.16
N THR A 15 -20.24 -25.62 -46.13
CA THR A 15 -21.66 -25.81 -46.42
C THR A 15 -22.53 -25.28 -45.28
N ARG A 16 -22.06 -25.44 -44.04
CA ARG A 16 -22.72 -24.90 -42.85
C ARG A 16 -22.74 -23.38 -42.89
N ASP A 17 -21.60 -22.74 -43.14
CA ASP A 17 -21.50 -21.28 -43.24
C ASP A 17 -22.43 -20.72 -44.31
N TYR A 18 -22.48 -21.35 -45.48
CA TYR A 18 -23.39 -21.00 -46.56
C TYR A 18 -24.87 -21.02 -46.14
N TYR A 19 -25.30 -22.01 -45.36
CA TYR A 19 -26.67 -22.07 -44.85
C TYR A 19 -26.94 -20.99 -43.80
N TRP A 20 -25.97 -20.71 -42.92
CA TRP A 20 -26.07 -19.68 -41.90
C TRP A 20 -26.09 -18.26 -42.48
N GLU A 21 -25.49 -18.02 -43.65
CA GLU A 21 -25.60 -16.76 -44.37
C GLU A 21 -26.99 -16.57 -45.01
N ARG A 22 -27.60 -17.64 -45.53
CA ARG A 22 -28.82 -17.54 -46.35
C ARG A 22 -30.12 -17.74 -45.60
N ILE A 23 -30.12 -18.52 -44.52
CA ILE A 23 -31.34 -18.88 -43.80
C ILE A 23 -31.49 -17.97 -42.57
N LYS A 24 -32.31 -16.92 -42.71
CA LYS A 24 -32.54 -15.94 -41.64
C LYS A 24 -33.04 -16.59 -40.33
N ILE A 25 -33.94 -17.55 -40.41
CA ILE A 25 -34.50 -18.22 -39.23
C ILE A 25 -33.44 -18.95 -38.38
N LEU A 26 -32.32 -19.38 -38.97
CA LEU A 26 -31.22 -19.96 -38.19
C LEU A 26 -30.59 -18.91 -37.26
N ARG A 27 -30.46 -17.67 -37.72
CA ARG A 27 -29.92 -16.55 -36.92
C ARG A 27 -30.93 -16.04 -35.91
N ASP A 28 -32.19 -15.89 -36.31
CA ASP A 28 -33.26 -15.40 -35.44
C ASP A 28 -33.52 -16.34 -34.25
N GLU A 29 -33.32 -17.66 -34.43
CA GLU A 29 -33.47 -18.69 -33.40
C GLU A 29 -32.16 -19.06 -32.68
N LEU A 30 -31.02 -18.48 -33.06
CA LEU A 30 -29.75 -18.79 -32.40
C LEU A 30 -29.70 -18.10 -31.03
N SER A 31 -29.66 -18.90 -29.98
CA SER A 31 -29.50 -18.41 -28.61
C SER A 31 -28.32 -19.09 -27.90
N TYR A 32 -27.79 -18.44 -26.86
CA TYR A 32 -26.58 -18.89 -26.17
C TYR A 32 -26.77 -20.27 -25.51
N LYS A 33 -25.94 -21.25 -25.89
CA LYS A 33 -25.95 -22.65 -25.40
C LYS A 33 -27.24 -23.44 -25.66
N ASP A 34 -28.04 -23.02 -26.65
CA ASP A 34 -29.25 -23.76 -27.06
C ASP A 34 -28.96 -24.77 -28.19
N HIS A 35 -29.98 -25.46 -28.69
CA HIS A 35 -29.90 -26.60 -29.61
C HIS A 35 -29.18 -26.33 -30.95
N LEU A 36 -29.07 -25.06 -31.38
CA LEU A 36 -28.31 -24.62 -32.56
C LEU A 36 -26.86 -24.22 -32.24
N TRP A 37 -26.50 -24.07 -30.97
CA TRP A 37 -25.21 -23.50 -30.55
C TRP A 37 -24.00 -24.29 -31.04
N ASP A 38 -24.04 -25.63 -30.94
CA ASP A 38 -22.93 -26.49 -31.32
C ASP A 38 -22.67 -26.50 -32.83
N ILE A 39 -23.69 -26.15 -33.62
CA ILE A 39 -23.66 -26.15 -35.08
C ILE A 39 -23.67 -24.77 -35.72
N ALA A 40 -23.62 -23.70 -34.92
CA ALA A 40 -23.46 -22.35 -35.41
C ALA A 40 -21.99 -22.06 -35.80
N PRO A 41 -21.72 -21.23 -36.82
CA PRO A 41 -20.40 -20.69 -37.12
C PRO A 41 -19.90 -19.83 -35.95
N VAL A 42 -18.58 -19.70 -35.83
CA VAL A 42 -17.96 -18.92 -34.75
C VAL A 42 -18.39 -17.46 -34.81
N GLU A 43 -18.52 -16.86 -36.01
CA GLU A 43 -18.95 -15.47 -36.15
C GLU A 43 -20.37 -15.22 -35.62
N GLU A 44 -21.31 -16.12 -35.89
CA GLU A 44 -22.70 -16.00 -35.41
C GLU A 44 -22.80 -16.21 -33.89
N LYS A 45 -22.01 -17.14 -33.33
CA LYS A 45 -21.88 -17.30 -31.87
C LYS A 45 -21.36 -16.01 -31.22
N ASN A 46 -20.35 -15.39 -31.83
CA ASN A 46 -19.78 -14.14 -31.32
C ASN A 46 -20.80 -12.99 -31.33
N LYS A 47 -21.66 -12.88 -32.35
CA LYS A 47 -22.74 -11.88 -32.38
C LYS A 47 -23.71 -12.05 -31.21
N VAL A 48 -24.19 -13.26 -30.98
CA VAL A 48 -25.11 -13.55 -29.86
C VAL A 48 -24.46 -13.30 -28.50
N ILE A 49 -23.17 -13.62 -28.35
CA ILE A 49 -22.40 -13.30 -27.15
C ILE A 49 -22.34 -11.78 -26.94
N GLU A 50 -21.95 -11.00 -27.96
CA GLU A 50 -21.83 -9.55 -27.86
C GLU A 50 -23.18 -8.86 -27.58
N GLU A 51 -24.26 -9.32 -28.22
CA GLU A 51 -25.61 -8.82 -27.94
C GLU A 51 -26.04 -9.10 -26.49
N ARG A 52 -25.77 -10.31 -25.98
CA ARG A 52 -26.04 -10.65 -24.57
C ARG A 52 -25.21 -9.80 -23.61
N LYS A 53 -23.91 -9.60 -23.88
CA LYS A 53 -23.05 -8.71 -23.08
C LYS A 53 -23.58 -7.29 -23.06
N LYS A 54 -24.01 -6.77 -24.21
CA LYS A 54 -24.62 -5.44 -24.33
C LYS A 54 -25.92 -5.35 -23.52
N GLY A 55 -26.78 -6.38 -23.59
CA GLY A 55 -28.02 -6.47 -22.81
C GLY A 55 -27.76 -6.41 -21.31
N ILE A 56 -26.80 -7.21 -20.80
CA ILE A 56 -26.40 -7.19 -19.38
C ILE A 56 -25.87 -5.80 -18.98
N LYS A 57 -24.93 -5.23 -19.77
CA LYS A 57 -24.38 -3.90 -19.50
C LYS A 57 -25.44 -2.80 -19.51
N GLN A 58 -26.44 -2.90 -20.37
CA GLN A 58 -27.54 -1.94 -20.45
C GLN A 58 -28.51 -2.08 -19.26
N LYS A 59 -28.85 -3.32 -18.87
CA LYS A 59 -29.70 -3.63 -17.72
C LYS A 59 -29.10 -3.07 -16.42
N TYR A 60 -27.79 -3.21 -16.23
CA TYR A 60 -27.07 -2.78 -15.03
C TYR A 60 -26.15 -1.59 -15.30
N CYS A 61 -26.60 -0.65 -16.14
CA CYS A 61 -25.76 0.45 -16.60
C CYS A 61 -25.25 1.34 -15.45
N THR A 62 -26.08 1.60 -14.43
CA THR A 62 -25.69 2.40 -13.26
C THR A 62 -24.60 1.69 -12.44
N PHE A 63 -24.73 0.37 -12.23
CA PHE A 63 -23.73 -0.44 -11.54
C PHE A 63 -22.39 -0.39 -12.27
N PHE A 64 -22.37 -0.69 -13.57
CA PHE A 64 -21.13 -0.68 -14.35
C PHE A 64 -20.55 0.73 -14.50
N ASN A 65 -21.37 1.78 -14.49
CA ASN A 65 -20.90 3.16 -14.43
C ASN A 65 -20.18 3.45 -13.10
N CYS A 66 -20.70 2.96 -11.95
CA CYS A 66 -20.00 3.07 -10.68
C CYS A 66 -18.67 2.31 -10.70
N VAL A 67 -18.64 1.09 -11.23
CA VAL A 67 -17.40 0.30 -11.37
C VAL A 67 -16.37 1.01 -12.24
N ASP A 68 -16.78 1.57 -13.38
CA ASP A 68 -15.89 2.30 -14.31
C ASP A 68 -15.39 3.62 -13.70
N ARG A 69 -16.29 4.41 -13.09
CA ARG A 69 -15.93 5.66 -12.39
C ARG A 69 -15.00 5.39 -11.22
N PHE A 70 -15.20 4.30 -10.47
CA PHE A 70 -14.29 3.90 -9.40
C PHE A 70 -12.94 3.49 -9.95
N ASN A 71 -12.89 2.74 -11.07
CA ASN A 71 -11.63 2.40 -11.71
C ASN A 71 -10.87 3.65 -12.23
N LYS A 72 -11.61 4.66 -12.68
CA LYS A 72 -11.05 5.91 -13.24
C LYS A 72 -10.87 7.02 -12.22
N SER A 73 -11.32 6.84 -10.98
CA SER A 73 -11.19 7.87 -9.94
C SER A 73 -9.71 8.14 -9.70
N ASN A 74 -9.34 9.41 -9.79
CA ASN A 74 -8.00 9.91 -9.52
C ASN A 74 -7.97 10.64 -8.18
N TYR A 75 -6.79 11.15 -7.83
CA TYR A 75 -6.58 11.93 -6.61
C TYR A 75 -6.32 13.38 -7.02
N PRO A 76 -7.24 14.33 -6.74
CA PRO A 76 -7.16 15.70 -7.27
C PRO A 76 -5.85 16.42 -6.93
N PHE A 77 -5.25 16.08 -5.78
CA PHE A 77 -4.06 16.72 -5.25
C PHE A 77 -2.80 15.85 -5.33
N GLU A 78 -2.80 14.79 -6.15
CA GLU A 78 -1.64 13.91 -6.32
C GLU A 78 -0.37 14.67 -6.70
N LYS A 79 -0.50 15.64 -7.62
CA LYS A 79 0.63 16.44 -8.10
C LYS A 79 1.25 17.31 -7.00
N SER A 80 0.51 17.57 -5.93
CA SER A 80 0.94 18.37 -4.79
C SER A 80 1.71 17.57 -3.76
N LEU A 81 1.78 16.24 -3.90
CA LEU A 81 2.48 15.36 -2.97
C LEU A 81 4.00 15.43 -3.11
N SER A 82 4.52 15.89 -4.25
CA SER A 82 5.94 15.86 -4.54
C SER A 82 6.39 17.12 -5.27
N GLU A 83 7.61 17.56 -4.99
CA GLU A 83 8.25 18.69 -5.65
C GLU A 83 9.71 18.36 -5.96
N SER A 84 10.25 18.94 -7.03
CA SER A 84 11.69 18.86 -7.32
C SER A 84 12.51 19.19 -6.09
N TRP A 85 13.43 18.29 -5.71
CA TRP A 85 14.28 18.54 -4.53
C TRP A 85 15.15 19.80 -4.70
N GLN A 86 15.50 20.17 -5.94
CA GLN A 86 16.22 21.40 -6.24
C GLN A 86 15.39 22.65 -5.89
N SER A 87 14.13 22.68 -6.35
CA SER A 87 13.19 23.76 -6.03
C SER A 87 12.92 23.82 -4.53
N LEU A 88 12.68 22.67 -3.91
CA LEU A 88 12.31 22.57 -2.50
C LEU A 88 13.40 23.03 -1.53
N TYR A 89 14.68 22.95 -1.96
CA TYR A 89 15.83 23.36 -1.15
C TYR A 89 16.41 24.72 -1.56
N ASP A 90 15.72 25.45 -2.45
CA ASP A 90 16.01 26.85 -2.75
C ASP A 90 15.43 27.74 -1.65
N PHE A 91 16.13 27.78 -0.51
CA PHE A 91 15.70 28.42 0.72
C PHE A 91 15.91 29.94 0.69
N ASP A 92 14.94 30.69 1.18
CA ASP A 92 15.08 32.12 1.43
C ASP A 92 15.94 32.41 2.69
N GLU A 93 16.12 33.69 3.00
CA GLU A 93 16.92 34.13 4.15
C GLU A 93 16.34 33.66 5.49
N LEU A 94 15.02 33.68 5.65
CA LEU A 94 14.37 33.25 6.89
C LEU A 94 14.50 31.74 7.09
N ASP A 95 14.33 30.97 6.01
CA ASP A 95 14.57 29.53 6.00
C ASP A 95 16.02 29.21 6.38
N CYS A 96 17.00 29.93 5.81
CA CYS A 96 18.41 29.77 6.15
C CYS A 96 18.69 30.08 7.62
N ASN A 97 18.15 31.19 8.15
CA ASN A 97 18.33 31.58 9.55
C ASN A 97 17.72 30.55 10.52
N LEU A 98 16.56 29.98 10.18
CA LEU A 98 15.93 28.91 10.96
C LEU A 98 16.80 27.63 10.99
N ILE A 99 17.34 27.24 9.84
CA ILE A 99 18.25 26.08 9.73
C ILE A 99 19.51 26.28 10.58
N GLU A 100 20.09 27.48 10.57
CA GLU A 100 21.25 27.81 11.41
C GLU A 100 20.91 27.75 12.90
N ASN A 101 19.75 28.30 13.29
CA ASN A 101 19.25 28.22 14.67
C ASN A 101 19.11 26.77 15.15
N TRP A 102 18.59 25.87 14.32
CA TRP A 102 18.52 24.43 14.66
C TRP A 102 19.89 23.75 14.77
N CYS A 103 20.92 24.31 14.13
CA CYS A 103 22.28 23.82 14.18
C CYS A 103 23.13 24.37 15.34
N ALA A 104 22.64 25.36 16.10
CA ALA A 104 23.41 26.10 17.11
C ALA A 104 24.19 25.22 18.11
N ASP A 105 23.64 24.06 18.50
CA ASP A 105 24.27 23.16 19.50
C ASP A 105 25.38 22.25 18.93
N ALA A 106 25.77 22.39 17.67
CA ALA A 106 26.76 21.48 17.06
C ALA A 106 28.20 21.86 17.45
N ILE A 107 28.86 20.96 18.18
CA ILE A 107 30.14 21.21 18.86
C ILE A 107 31.37 21.05 17.94
N ASN A 108 31.25 20.33 16.81
CA ASN A 108 32.35 20.14 15.85
C ASN A 108 31.88 20.18 14.38
N THR A 109 32.81 20.41 13.46
CA THR A 109 32.56 20.67 12.04
C THR A 109 31.88 19.51 11.31
N ASP A 110 32.36 18.27 11.48
CA ASP A 110 31.79 17.10 10.80
C ASP A 110 30.34 16.82 11.25
N TYR A 111 30.08 16.99 12.55
CA TYR A 111 28.74 16.87 13.12
C TYR A 111 27.83 18.01 12.65
N TYR A 112 28.35 19.24 12.60
CA TYR A 112 27.62 20.41 12.11
C TYR A 112 27.18 20.22 10.65
N GLU A 113 28.06 19.80 9.74
CA GLU A 113 27.70 19.57 8.33
C GLU A 113 26.63 18.48 8.17
N SER A 114 26.78 17.36 8.87
CA SER A 114 25.79 16.28 8.87
C SER A 114 24.43 16.73 9.43
N LYS A 115 24.44 17.52 10.51
CA LYS A 115 23.25 18.09 11.14
C LYS A 115 22.59 19.11 10.20
N LYS A 116 23.37 19.98 9.55
CA LYS A 116 22.89 21.00 8.60
C LYS A 116 22.15 20.38 7.41
N VAL A 117 22.70 19.31 6.82
CA VAL A 117 22.01 18.54 5.76
C VAL A 117 20.69 17.95 6.27
N GLN A 118 20.67 17.42 7.50
CA GLN A 118 19.46 16.89 8.11
C GLN A 118 18.41 18.00 8.33
N MET A 119 18.82 19.17 8.82
CA MET A 119 17.95 20.32 9.08
C MET A 119 17.39 20.91 7.77
N LYS A 120 18.21 21.03 6.72
CA LYS A 120 17.75 21.38 5.37
C LYS A 120 16.67 20.43 4.86
N SER A 121 16.89 19.13 4.99
CA SER A 121 15.90 18.13 4.58
C SER A 121 14.62 18.20 5.42
N ALA A 122 14.72 18.48 6.72
CA ALA A 122 13.55 18.70 7.58
C ALA A 122 12.76 19.95 7.17
N ARG A 123 13.45 21.07 6.91
CA ARG A 123 12.79 22.31 6.48
C ARG A 123 12.12 22.16 5.11
N GLY A 124 12.78 21.53 4.15
CA GLY A 124 12.15 21.25 2.86
C GLY A 124 10.90 20.37 2.99
N ALA A 125 10.89 19.39 3.90
CA ALA A 125 9.68 18.63 4.20
C ALA A 125 8.54 19.50 4.75
N GLU A 126 8.82 20.45 5.65
CA GLU A 126 7.81 21.42 6.11
C GLU A 126 7.25 22.26 4.97
N LYS A 127 8.12 22.78 4.09
CA LYS A 127 7.71 23.58 2.91
C LYS A 127 6.84 22.78 1.94
N LEU A 128 7.16 21.50 1.72
CA LEU A 128 6.36 20.61 0.89
C LEU A 128 4.97 20.39 1.51
N VAL A 129 4.88 20.17 2.82
CA VAL A 129 3.60 19.98 3.51
C VAL A 129 2.77 21.27 3.50
N LEU A 130 3.39 22.43 3.68
CA LEU A 130 2.72 23.74 3.53
C LEU A 130 2.09 23.87 2.13
N LYS A 131 2.86 23.55 1.09
CA LYS A 131 2.37 23.57 -0.29
C LYS A 131 1.21 22.58 -0.48
N PHE A 132 1.35 21.36 0.01
CA PHE A 132 0.33 20.32 -0.10
C PHE A 132 -1.02 20.75 0.49
N TYR A 133 -1.05 21.26 1.72
CA TYR A 133 -2.30 21.74 2.31
C TYR A 133 -2.82 23.02 1.65
N ARG A 134 -1.95 23.92 1.19
CA ARG A 134 -2.39 25.12 0.45
C ARG A 134 -3.06 24.74 -0.88
N ASP A 135 -2.49 23.78 -1.61
CA ASP A 135 -3.06 23.29 -2.87
C ASP A 135 -4.41 22.58 -2.64
N MET A 136 -4.63 22.00 -1.46
CA MET A 136 -5.93 21.48 -0.99
C MET A 136 -6.88 22.56 -0.48
N GLU A 137 -6.60 23.84 -0.74
CA GLU A 137 -7.43 24.99 -0.36
C GLU A 137 -7.59 25.20 1.14
N TYR A 138 -6.62 24.76 1.95
CA TYR A 138 -6.54 25.16 3.35
C TYR A 138 -5.81 26.50 3.49
N SER A 139 -6.23 27.29 4.47
CA SER A 139 -5.39 28.39 4.97
C SER A 139 -4.28 27.78 5.81
N VAL A 140 -3.03 28.03 5.41
CA VAL A 140 -1.84 27.48 6.06
C VAL A 140 -0.95 28.59 6.60
N GLU A 141 -0.48 28.40 7.83
CA GLU A 141 0.46 29.28 8.53
C GLU A 141 1.69 28.48 8.92
N ASP A 142 2.86 28.99 8.53
CA ASP A 142 4.16 28.39 8.80
C ASP A 142 4.63 28.77 10.19
N THR A 143 4.17 28.03 11.19
CA THR A 143 4.49 28.38 12.58
C THR A 143 5.96 28.16 12.91
N SER A 144 6.67 27.24 12.22
CA SER A 144 8.09 26.98 12.43
C SER A 144 8.96 28.25 12.32
N ILE A 145 8.62 29.18 11.41
CA ILE A 145 9.39 30.41 11.21
C ILE A 145 9.30 31.38 12.41
N HIS A 146 8.29 31.23 13.26
CA HIS A 146 8.10 32.06 14.45
C HIS A 146 9.20 31.86 15.51
N GLN A 147 10.00 30.80 15.39
CA GLN A 147 11.23 30.63 16.18
C GLN A 147 12.23 31.77 15.96
N ILE A 148 12.24 32.35 14.75
CA ILE A 148 13.14 33.43 14.36
C ILE A 148 12.42 34.78 14.44
N THR A 149 11.16 34.86 14.00
CA THR A 149 10.43 36.14 13.96
C THR A 149 9.88 36.57 15.33
N GLY A 150 9.65 35.62 16.24
CA GLY A 150 9.07 35.89 17.57
C GLY A 150 7.57 36.20 17.55
N GLU A 151 6.88 36.00 16.42
CA GLU A 151 5.46 36.32 16.26
C GLU A 151 4.53 35.49 17.17
N SER A 152 4.90 34.25 17.47
CA SER A 152 4.12 33.38 18.36
C SER A 152 4.95 32.20 18.89
N GLU A 153 4.51 31.57 19.98
CA GLU A 153 5.12 30.34 20.52
C GLU A 153 4.47 29.04 19.99
N THR A 154 3.56 29.15 19.02
CA THR A 154 2.78 27.99 18.51
C THR A 154 3.66 26.90 17.92
N TRP A 155 4.86 27.27 17.42
CA TRP A 155 5.89 26.35 16.92
C TRP A 155 6.32 25.28 17.92
N LYS A 156 6.14 25.53 19.23
CA LYS A 156 6.43 24.53 20.27
C LYS A 156 5.47 23.34 20.18
N THR A 157 4.27 23.54 19.63
CA THR A 157 3.19 22.55 19.56
C THR A 157 3.02 21.94 18.17
N GLY A 158 3.25 22.69 17.09
CA GLY A 158 3.20 22.16 15.72
C GLY A 158 4.06 23.02 14.80
N ASP A 159 4.42 22.48 13.65
CA ASP A 159 5.26 23.15 12.64
C ASP A 159 4.38 24.00 11.70
N ILE A 160 3.13 23.56 11.46
CA ILE A 160 2.18 24.20 10.57
C ILE A 160 0.82 24.31 11.26
N ARG A 161 0.13 25.43 11.08
CA ARG A 161 -1.30 25.57 11.43
C ARG A 161 -2.15 25.53 10.16
N ILE A 162 -3.17 24.70 10.18
CA ILE A 162 -4.04 24.39 9.03
C ILE A 162 -5.47 24.79 9.42
N LYS A 163 -6.09 25.66 8.64
CA LYS A 163 -7.44 26.15 8.88
C LYS A 163 -8.33 25.97 7.66
N ASP A 164 -9.57 25.59 7.92
CA ASP A 164 -10.69 25.78 7.01
C ASP A 164 -11.91 26.31 7.79
N GLU A 165 -13.09 26.31 7.18
CA GLU A 165 -14.32 26.79 7.83
C GLU A 165 -14.69 26.02 9.10
N ASN A 166 -14.25 24.76 9.23
CA ASN A 166 -14.68 23.84 10.28
C ASN A 166 -13.55 23.44 11.23
N ASN A 167 -12.30 23.67 10.86
CA ASN A 167 -11.13 23.10 11.53
C ASN A 167 -10.05 24.16 11.76
N ASP A 168 -9.38 24.06 12.91
CA ASP A 168 -8.17 24.81 13.26
C ASP A 168 -7.18 23.82 13.90
N LEU A 169 -6.37 23.22 13.05
CA LEU A 169 -5.49 22.12 13.38
C LEU A 169 -4.03 22.58 13.43
N LEU A 170 -3.26 21.93 14.30
CA LEU A 170 -1.81 22.00 14.25
C LEU A 170 -1.28 20.69 13.67
N CYS A 171 -0.24 20.80 12.85
CA CYS A 171 0.44 19.72 12.18
C CYS A 171 1.92 19.72 12.56
N ASP A 172 2.45 18.55 12.89
CA ASP A 172 3.85 18.28 13.23
C ASP A 172 4.43 17.40 12.11
N VAL A 173 5.35 17.95 11.32
CA VAL A 173 5.90 17.32 10.13
C VAL A 173 7.02 16.37 10.53
N LYS A 174 6.94 15.13 10.03
CA LYS A 174 7.95 14.11 10.24
C LYS A 174 8.62 13.73 8.94
N ASN A 175 9.87 14.12 8.82
CA ASN A 175 10.72 13.77 7.71
C ASN A 175 11.52 12.49 8.02
N ALA A 176 11.58 11.58 7.04
CA ALA A 176 12.53 10.49 7.04
C ALA A 176 13.29 10.46 5.71
N ARG A 177 14.58 10.11 5.76
CA ARG A 177 15.41 9.96 4.54
C ARG A 177 15.46 8.49 4.12
N LYS A 178 15.41 8.24 2.82
CA LYS A 178 15.50 6.88 2.25
C LYS A 178 16.74 6.13 2.72
N ALA A 179 16.58 4.83 2.96
CA ALA A 179 17.70 3.93 3.24
C ALA A 179 18.44 3.56 1.95
N VAL A 180 19.70 3.13 2.07
CA VAL A 180 20.57 2.86 0.92
C VAL A 180 20.05 1.75 0.01
N ASN A 181 19.50 0.68 0.60
CA ASN A 181 18.98 -0.48 -0.13
C ASN A 181 17.45 -0.60 0.00
N SER A 182 16.73 0.52 0.17
CA SER A 182 15.27 0.47 0.25
C SER A 182 14.61 1.73 -0.28
N SER A 183 13.68 1.55 -1.21
CA SER A 183 12.80 2.61 -1.73
C SER A 183 11.64 2.94 -0.79
N ALA A 184 11.23 2.00 0.07
CA ALA A 184 10.00 2.09 0.86
C ALA A 184 10.19 1.86 2.37
N TYR A 185 11.40 1.51 2.85
CA TYR A 185 11.64 1.43 4.30
C TYR A 185 12.23 2.74 4.83
N SER A 186 11.47 3.40 5.70
CA SER A 186 11.88 4.55 6.49
C SER A 186 11.26 4.44 7.89
N GLU A 187 11.87 5.11 8.88
CA GLU A 187 11.34 5.17 10.25
C GLU A 187 11.11 6.63 10.61
N PHE A 188 9.85 7.01 10.80
CA PHE A 188 9.43 8.34 11.21
C PHE A 188 9.53 8.45 12.73
N CYS A 189 10.48 9.24 13.22
CA CYS A 189 10.70 9.42 14.64
C CYS A 189 9.70 10.44 15.21
N VAL A 190 8.83 10.01 16.11
CA VAL A 190 7.94 10.88 16.89
C VAL A 190 8.38 10.80 18.35
N PRO A 191 9.09 11.82 18.87
CA PRO A 191 9.55 11.84 20.25
C PRO A 191 8.38 11.81 21.25
N SER A 192 7.32 12.56 20.96
CA SER A 192 6.15 12.68 21.82
C SER A 192 4.93 13.06 21.00
N PHE A 193 3.78 12.50 21.34
CA PHE A 193 2.49 12.98 20.84
C PHE A 193 2.12 14.29 21.53
N LYS A 194 1.85 15.31 20.73
CA LYS A 194 1.49 16.65 21.21
C LYS A 194 -0.03 16.81 21.16
N LYS A 195 -0.56 17.67 22.03
CA LYS A 195 -1.98 18.07 22.03
C LYS A 195 -2.12 19.58 22.02
N ASN A 196 -3.16 20.07 21.36
CA ASN A 196 -3.56 21.47 21.39
C ASN A 196 -5.04 21.57 21.78
N ARG A 197 -5.34 22.26 22.88
CA ARG A 197 -6.71 22.42 23.42
C ARG A 197 -7.49 21.09 23.54
N GLY A 198 -6.79 20.01 23.90
CA GLY A 198 -7.37 18.67 24.07
C GLY A 198 -7.38 17.81 22.80
N ASN A 199 -7.21 18.41 21.62
CA ASN A 199 -7.13 17.71 20.34
C ASN A 199 -5.71 17.24 20.05
N ASP A 200 -5.58 16.11 19.36
CA ASP A 200 -4.28 15.61 18.91
C ASP A 200 -3.70 16.55 17.84
N VAL A 201 -2.39 16.78 17.90
CA VAL A 201 -1.65 17.43 16.81
C VAL A 201 -1.50 16.39 15.69
N LEU A 202 -1.89 16.78 14.47
CA LEU A 202 -1.78 15.95 13.28
C LEU A 202 -0.31 15.68 12.97
N ILE A 203 0.02 14.47 12.53
CA ILE A 203 1.39 14.14 12.13
C ILE A 203 1.41 13.81 10.65
N THR A 204 2.16 14.59 9.87
CA THR A 204 2.28 14.41 8.41
C THR A 204 3.68 13.92 8.06
N ALA A 205 3.75 12.79 7.34
CA ALA A 205 5.02 12.19 6.95
C ALA A 205 5.51 12.66 5.58
N VAL A 206 6.82 12.90 5.49
CA VAL A 206 7.53 13.17 4.24
C VAL A 206 8.72 12.22 4.09
N LEU A 207 8.78 11.51 2.96
CA LEU A 207 9.95 10.71 2.60
C LEU A 207 10.85 11.50 1.67
N SER A 208 12.03 11.88 2.17
CA SER A 208 13.04 12.62 1.42
C SER A 208 14.15 11.72 0.87
N PRO A 209 14.81 12.10 -0.23
CA PRO A 209 16.01 11.42 -0.70
C PRO A 209 17.17 11.58 0.30
N TYR A 210 18.13 10.65 0.24
CA TYR A 210 19.39 10.78 0.97
C TYR A 210 20.38 11.60 0.14
N LEU A 211 20.42 12.91 0.37
CA LEU A 211 21.36 13.83 -0.29
C LEU A 211 22.48 14.28 0.66
N ARG A 212 23.65 14.55 0.07
CA ARG A 212 24.80 15.17 0.74
C ARG A 212 24.78 16.68 0.50
N GLN A 213 25.48 17.42 1.35
CA GLN A 213 25.60 18.88 1.26
C GLN A 213 26.06 19.34 -0.13
N GLU A 214 27.02 18.64 -0.74
CA GLU A 214 27.55 18.97 -2.08
C GLU A 214 26.49 18.94 -3.19
N PHE A 215 25.49 18.05 -3.07
CA PHE A 215 24.37 17.96 -4.01
C PHE A 215 23.32 19.03 -3.73
N ILE A 216 22.99 19.25 -2.46
CA ILE A 216 22.00 20.27 -2.07
C ILE A 216 22.49 21.68 -2.46
N ASN A 217 23.78 21.95 -2.32
CA ASN A 217 24.38 23.23 -2.68
C ASN A 217 24.66 23.39 -4.19
N GLY A 218 24.37 22.39 -5.03
CA GLY A 218 24.67 22.43 -6.47
C GLY A 218 26.15 22.38 -6.84
N THR A 219 27.06 22.21 -5.86
CA THR A 219 28.52 22.10 -6.12
C THR A 219 28.91 20.82 -6.85
N ARG A 220 28.03 19.81 -6.84
CA ARG A 220 28.19 18.55 -7.55
C ARG A 220 26.84 17.97 -7.92
N GLU A 221 26.77 17.26 -9.03
CA GLU A 221 25.58 16.47 -9.39
C GLU A 221 25.64 15.04 -8.82
N PRO A 222 24.51 14.52 -8.32
CA PRO A 222 24.41 13.14 -7.88
C PRO A 222 24.51 12.19 -9.08
N LYS A 223 25.45 11.24 -9.03
CA LYS A 223 25.63 10.20 -10.08
C LYS A 223 24.67 9.01 -9.94
N PHE A 224 23.51 9.23 -9.34
CA PHE A 224 22.48 8.22 -9.10
C PHE A 224 21.11 8.89 -9.24
N PRO A 225 20.06 8.15 -9.64
CA PRO A 225 18.71 8.68 -9.66
C PRO A 225 18.30 9.19 -8.28
N VAL A 226 17.91 10.46 -8.21
CA VAL A 226 17.38 11.08 -7.00
C VAL A 226 15.89 11.23 -7.18
N GLU A 227 15.13 10.51 -6.37
CA GLU A 227 13.69 10.69 -6.29
C GLU A 227 13.39 11.96 -5.48
N ASN A 228 12.33 12.66 -5.89
CA ASN A 228 11.85 13.83 -5.20
C ASN A 228 11.24 13.47 -3.83
N PRO A 229 11.30 14.39 -2.84
CA PRO A 229 10.53 14.28 -1.62
C PRO A 229 9.05 14.04 -1.92
N ILE A 230 8.41 13.23 -1.08
CA ILE A 230 6.99 12.89 -1.22
C ILE A 230 6.27 12.89 0.14
N VAL A 231 5.09 13.52 0.20
CA VAL A 231 4.15 13.44 1.32
C VAL A 231 3.48 12.08 1.31
N LEU A 232 3.60 11.32 2.40
CA LEU A 232 3.03 9.98 2.54
C LEU A 232 1.63 9.96 3.16
N GLY A 233 1.12 11.12 3.56
CA GLY A 233 -0.15 11.28 4.26
C GLY A 233 0.04 11.70 5.72
N GLU A 234 -1.05 11.61 6.46
CA GLU A 234 -1.22 12.10 7.81
C GLU A 234 -1.78 11.02 8.75
N PHE A 235 -1.51 11.14 10.05
CA PHE A 235 -2.16 10.33 11.07
C PHE A 235 -2.29 11.09 12.40
N GLU A 236 -3.19 10.58 13.25
CA GLU A 236 -3.41 11.09 14.61
C GLU A 236 -3.07 10.00 15.62
N SER A 237 -2.63 10.42 16.82
CA SER A 237 -2.19 9.49 17.86
C SER A 237 -3.31 8.55 18.31
N LYS A 238 -4.54 9.07 18.41
CA LYS A 238 -5.73 8.28 18.74
C LYS A 238 -5.92 7.06 17.83
N LYS A 239 -5.67 7.20 16.52
CA LYS A 239 -5.83 6.10 15.55
C LYS A 239 -4.92 4.91 15.83
N LEU A 240 -3.78 5.11 16.50
CA LEU A 240 -2.92 4.00 16.91
C LEU A 240 -3.56 3.13 17.98
N PHE A 241 -4.19 3.77 18.97
CA PHE A 241 -4.91 3.06 20.02
C PHE A 241 -6.12 2.33 19.44
N ASP A 242 -6.83 2.94 18.48
CA ASP A 242 -7.96 2.32 17.81
C ASP A 242 -7.52 1.08 16.98
N LEU A 243 -6.36 1.15 16.31
CA LEU A 243 -5.78 0.01 15.60
C LEU A 243 -5.38 -1.13 16.55
N GLU A 244 -4.66 -0.82 17.63
CA GLU A 244 -4.27 -1.81 18.63
C GLU A 244 -5.50 -2.43 19.29
N ALA A 245 -6.50 -1.65 19.67
CA ALA A 245 -7.72 -2.13 20.29
C ALA A 245 -8.55 -3.05 19.37
N TYR A 246 -8.61 -2.74 18.08
CA TYR A 246 -9.38 -3.53 17.12
C TYR A 246 -8.69 -4.85 16.74
N PHE A 247 -7.38 -4.82 16.52
CA PHE A 247 -6.68 -5.99 15.97
C PHE A 247 -6.05 -6.90 17.02
N ASN A 248 -5.77 -6.41 18.23
CA ASN A 248 -5.18 -7.22 19.29
C ASN A 248 -6.15 -8.27 19.81
N ASP A 249 -5.68 -9.51 19.86
CA ASP A 249 -6.34 -10.63 20.51
C ASP A 249 -5.30 -11.55 21.18
N GLU A 250 -5.73 -12.70 21.70
CA GLU A 250 -4.84 -13.64 22.39
C GLU A 250 -3.74 -14.23 21.49
N MET A 251 -3.97 -14.29 20.18
CA MET A 251 -3.10 -14.95 19.19
C MET A 251 -2.31 -13.96 18.36
N PHE A 252 -2.77 -12.71 18.24
CA PHE A 252 -2.11 -11.66 17.49
C PHE A 252 -2.06 -10.35 18.28
N CYS A 253 -0.86 -9.86 18.54
CA CYS A 253 -0.62 -8.60 19.21
C CYS A 253 0.20 -7.65 18.33
N ILE A 254 -0.27 -6.41 18.23
CA ILE A 254 0.39 -5.28 17.62
C ILE A 254 0.91 -4.39 18.75
N GLY A 255 2.21 -4.14 18.72
CA GLY A 255 2.87 -3.14 19.57
C GLY A 255 3.41 -2.00 18.72
N LEU A 256 2.63 -0.94 18.54
CA LEU A 256 3.03 0.27 17.83
C LEU A 256 3.84 1.21 18.74
N PHE A 257 3.56 1.19 20.03
CA PHE A 257 4.38 1.88 21.03
C PHE A 257 5.64 1.06 21.35
N GLY A 258 6.80 1.59 20.97
CA GLY A 258 8.07 1.03 21.43
C GLY A 258 8.18 1.23 22.94
N GLY A 259 7.97 0.17 23.73
CA GLY A 259 7.93 0.29 25.20
C GLY A 259 9.09 1.10 25.79
N ASN A 260 8.82 1.95 26.80
CA ASN A 260 9.77 2.79 27.57
C ASN A 260 10.87 3.55 26.78
N VAL A 261 10.78 3.68 25.45
CA VAL A 261 11.72 4.49 24.68
C VAL A 261 11.16 5.92 24.58
N LYS A 262 12.00 6.91 24.86
CA LYS A 262 11.71 8.36 24.73
C LYS A 262 11.30 8.81 23.31
N SER A 263 11.24 7.90 22.34
CA SER A 263 10.77 8.16 20.98
C SER A 263 10.19 6.90 20.34
N SER A 264 9.04 7.06 19.68
CA SER A 264 8.43 6.02 18.87
C SER A 264 8.83 6.20 17.41
N TYR A 265 9.05 5.08 16.71
CA TYR A 265 9.35 5.09 15.29
C TYR A 265 8.22 4.44 14.54
N PHE A 266 7.64 5.20 13.62
CA PHE A 266 6.46 4.80 12.87
C PHE A 266 6.82 4.41 11.42
N PRO A 267 6.17 3.38 10.88
CA PRO A 267 6.39 2.94 9.52
C PRO A 267 5.52 3.74 8.54
N PRO A 268 5.88 3.74 7.24
CA PRO A 268 5.11 4.44 6.21
C PRO A 268 3.64 4.02 6.08
N TRP A 269 3.31 2.76 6.40
CA TRP A 269 1.95 2.24 6.24
C TRP A 269 0.95 2.83 7.25
N LEU A 270 1.41 3.57 8.26
CA LEU A 270 0.54 4.28 9.21
C LEU A 270 -0.06 5.57 8.66
N PHE A 271 0.48 6.10 7.57
CA PHE A 271 0.07 7.38 7.00
C PHE A 271 -0.91 7.15 5.85
N ASP A 272 -1.97 7.94 5.83
CA ASP A 272 -3.00 7.92 4.78
C ASP A 272 -3.54 9.33 4.56
N TYR A 273 -4.42 9.54 3.59
CA TYR A 273 -4.89 10.86 3.18
C TYR A 273 -6.33 11.15 3.65
N ASN A 274 -6.63 12.45 3.76
CA ASN A 274 -7.94 12.92 4.21
C ASN A 274 -9.02 12.81 3.12
N GLU A 275 -10.23 13.25 3.45
CA GLU A 275 -11.38 13.13 2.56
C GLU A 275 -11.29 14.00 1.30
N ARG A 276 -10.67 15.19 1.38
CA ARG A 276 -10.45 16.04 0.19
C ARG A 276 -9.56 15.34 -0.83
N PHE A 277 -8.56 14.59 -0.36
CA PHE A 277 -7.69 13.83 -1.25
C PHE A 277 -8.41 12.68 -1.98
N TYR A 278 -9.41 12.07 -1.33
CA TYR A 278 -10.19 10.95 -1.86
C TYR A 278 -11.58 11.35 -2.39
N GLU A 279 -11.85 12.64 -2.62
CA GLU A 279 -13.20 13.12 -2.93
C GLU A 279 -13.86 12.40 -4.13
N LYS A 280 -13.12 12.16 -5.22
CA LYS A 280 -13.64 11.49 -6.43
C LYS A 280 -14.00 10.04 -6.18
N GLN A 281 -13.25 9.36 -5.32
CA GLN A 281 -13.57 8.00 -4.90
C GLN A 281 -14.82 8.00 -4.01
N ASN A 282 -14.90 8.93 -3.05
CA ASN A 282 -16.02 9.04 -2.11
C ASN A 282 -17.35 9.34 -2.83
N GLU A 283 -17.34 10.21 -3.84
CA GLU A 283 -18.50 10.47 -4.71
C GLU A 283 -19.05 9.19 -5.35
N VAL A 284 -18.15 8.34 -5.88
CA VAL A 284 -18.55 7.08 -6.52
C VAL A 284 -19.07 6.06 -5.51
N ILE A 285 -18.40 5.94 -4.36
CA ILE A 285 -18.85 5.07 -3.26
C ILE A 285 -20.26 5.48 -2.80
N PHE A 286 -20.51 6.78 -2.64
CA PHE A 286 -21.81 7.29 -2.25
C PHE A 286 -22.91 6.93 -3.26
N ASP A 287 -22.65 7.07 -4.56
CA ASP A 287 -23.60 6.66 -5.59
C ASP A 287 -23.82 5.13 -5.62
N PHE A 288 -22.75 4.35 -5.44
CA PHE A 288 -22.80 2.90 -5.41
C PHE A 288 -23.63 2.37 -4.23
N LEU A 289 -23.53 2.99 -3.05
CA LEU A 289 -24.29 2.60 -1.86
C LEU A 289 -25.80 2.85 -2.00
N LYS A 290 -26.24 3.72 -2.91
CA LYS A 290 -27.67 3.96 -3.18
C LYS A 290 -28.31 2.91 -4.09
N LEU A 291 -27.52 2.05 -4.74
CA LEU A 291 -28.07 1.02 -5.63
C LEU A 291 -28.83 -0.01 -4.81
N GLU A 292 -30.04 -0.36 -5.24
CA GLU A 292 -30.76 -1.54 -4.75
C GLU A 292 -30.08 -2.83 -5.23
N ASP A 293 -30.26 -3.94 -4.51
CA ASP A 293 -29.69 -5.23 -4.89
C ASP A 293 -30.21 -5.74 -6.24
N SER A 294 -31.41 -5.31 -6.65
CA SER A 294 -31.97 -5.56 -7.99
C SER A 294 -31.17 -4.90 -9.12
N GLY A 295 -30.38 -3.86 -8.79
CA GLY A 295 -29.50 -3.15 -9.72
C GLY A 295 -28.08 -3.73 -9.81
N ILE A 296 -27.82 -4.86 -9.14
CA ILE A 296 -26.53 -5.55 -9.14
C ILE A 296 -26.66 -6.85 -9.97
N PRO A 297 -25.75 -7.10 -10.94
CA PRO A 297 -25.76 -8.35 -11.69
C PRO A 297 -25.59 -9.58 -10.79
N ASP A 298 -26.16 -10.72 -11.19
CA ASP A 298 -25.80 -11.98 -10.53
C ASP A 298 -24.38 -12.45 -10.92
N TRP A 299 -23.88 -13.47 -10.21
CA TRP A 299 -22.51 -13.95 -10.44
C TRP A 299 -22.33 -14.55 -11.84
N GLU A 300 -23.35 -15.23 -12.37
CA GLU A 300 -23.30 -15.87 -13.69
C GLU A 300 -23.25 -14.82 -14.81
N GLU A 301 -23.98 -13.72 -14.66
CA GLU A 301 -23.91 -12.56 -15.55
C GLU A 301 -22.52 -11.90 -15.50
N LEU A 302 -21.90 -11.79 -14.31
CA LEU A 302 -20.53 -11.27 -14.18
C LEU A 302 -19.48 -12.20 -14.79
N GLU A 303 -19.56 -13.50 -14.52
CA GLU A 303 -18.66 -14.51 -15.09
C GLU A 303 -18.77 -14.53 -16.62
N PHE A 304 -19.99 -14.42 -17.15
CA PHE A 304 -20.24 -14.30 -18.57
C PHE A 304 -19.55 -13.08 -19.20
N LEU A 305 -19.54 -11.93 -18.52
CA LEU A 305 -18.84 -10.72 -18.96
C LEU A 305 -17.32 -10.83 -18.84
N ASN A 306 -16.81 -11.56 -17.85
CA ASN A 306 -15.39 -11.64 -17.51
C ASN A 306 -14.54 -12.45 -18.49
N ASN A 307 -15.16 -13.29 -19.32
CA ASN A 307 -14.45 -14.08 -20.33
C ASN A 307 -13.63 -13.25 -21.33
N ASP A 308 -13.90 -11.93 -21.47
CA ASP A 308 -13.19 -11.06 -22.43
C ASP A 308 -12.66 -9.73 -21.85
N ASN A 309 -13.02 -9.31 -20.63
CA ASN A 309 -12.70 -7.96 -20.13
C ASN A 309 -12.33 -7.83 -18.64
N ASP A 310 -12.11 -8.93 -17.90
CA ASP A 310 -11.71 -8.94 -16.47
C ASP A 310 -12.38 -7.83 -15.63
N VAL A 311 -13.72 -7.80 -15.63
CA VAL A 311 -14.51 -6.86 -14.84
C VAL A 311 -14.38 -7.22 -13.37
N LYS A 312 -13.52 -6.47 -12.67
CA LYS A 312 -13.30 -6.63 -11.23
C LYS A 312 -14.28 -5.75 -10.46
N VAL A 313 -15.22 -6.39 -9.78
CA VAL A 313 -16.27 -5.72 -9.00
C VAL A 313 -16.00 -5.72 -7.49
N LEU A 314 -15.31 -6.76 -6.99
CA LEU A 314 -15.05 -6.93 -5.56
C LEU A 314 -14.31 -5.75 -4.91
N PRO A 315 -13.31 -5.09 -5.55
CA PRO A 315 -12.66 -3.95 -4.93
C PRO A 315 -13.63 -2.82 -4.57
N LEU A 316 -14.67 -2.57 -5.37
CA LEU A 316 -15.66 -1.53 -5.08
C LEU A 316 -16.56 -1.94 -3.90
N PHE A 317 -16.97 -3.21 -3.80
CA PHE A 317 -17.71 -3.71 -2.61
C PHE A 317 -16.89 -3.54 -1.34
N ILE A 318 -15.62 -3.93 -1.37
CA ILE A 318 -14.71 -3.82 -0.23
C ILE A 318 -14.50 -2.34 0.14
N ALA A 319 -14.14 -1.49 -0.82
CA ALA A 319 -13.88 -0.08 -0.58
C ALA A 319 -15.10 0.68 -0.04
N SER A 320 -16.30 0.35 -0.53
CA SER A 320 -17.57 0.92 -0.05
C SER A 320 -18.08 0.30 1.25
N LYS A 321 -17.41 -0.75 1.75
CA LYS A 321 -17.86 -1.57 2.89
C LYS A 321 -19.30 -2.09 2.71
N ARG A 322 -19.71 -2.31 1.45
CA ARG A 322 -21.01 -2.91 1.13
C ARG A 322 -20.90 -4.42 1.22
N LYS A 323 -21.87 -5.06 1.87
CA LYS A 323 -21.97 -6.52 1.89
C LYS A 323 -22.10 -7.07 0.47
N ILE A 324 -21.39 -8.17 0.22
CA ILE A 324 -21.53 -8.92 -1.03
C ILE A 324 -22.93 -9.56 -1.07
N PRO A 325 -23.62 -9.59 -2.23
CA PRO A 325 -24.90 -10.27 -2.34
C PRO A 325 -24.81 -11.74 -1.93
N ASP A 326 -25.79 -12.22 -1.14
CA ASP A 326 -25.78 -13.61 -0.62
C ASP A 326 -25.63 -14.67 -1.73
N LYS A 327 -26.22 -14.40 -2.89
CA LYS A 327 -26.14 -15.27 -4.07
C LYS A 327 -24.73 -15.43 -4.62
N TRP A 328 -23.80 -14.51 -4.34
CA TRP A 328 -22.43 -14.60 -4.80
C TRP A 328 -21.56 -15.46 -3.87
N ILE A 329 -21.96 -15.63 -2.60
CA ILE A 329 -21.13 -16.28 -1.57
C ILE A 329 -20.72 -17.69 -1.99
N SER A 330 -21.61 -18.46 -2.63
CA SER A 330 -21.32 -19.83 -3.09
C SER A 330 -20.30 -19.92 -4.22
N TYR A 331 -19.99 -18.81 -4.89
CA TYR A 331 -19.07 -18.76 -6.03
C TYR A 331 -17.70 -18.18 -5.66
N ILE A 332 -17.55 -17.66 -4.44
CA ILE A 332 -16.32 -17.04 -3.95
C ILE A 332 -15.69 -18.00 -2.92
N PRO A 333 -14.38 -18.30 -3.01
CA PRO A 333 -13.70 -19.13 -2.02
C PRO A 333 -13.90 -18.61 -0.59
N SER A 334 -14.11 -19.51 0.37
CA SER A 334 -14.45 -19.13 1.75
C SER A 334 -13.43 -18.19 2.38
N TRP A 335 -12.13 -18.41 2.17
CA TRP A 335 -11.09 -17.52 2.70
C TRP A 335 -11.19 -16.10 2.13
N GLN A 336 -11.68 -15.92 0.90
CA GLN A 336 -11.87 -14.59 0.31
C GLN A 336 -13.04 -13.88 0.97
N ILE A 337 -14.14 -14.61 1.22
CA ILE A 337 -15.28 -14.10 1.99
C ILE A 337 -14.85 -13.69 3.39
N ASP A 338 -14.06 -14.51 4.08
CA ASP A 338 -13.55 -14.21 5.41
C ASP A 338 -12.68 -12.93 5.42
N PHE A 339 -11.79 -12.78 4.43
CA PHE A 339 -10.98 -11.57 4.27
C PHE A 339 -11.82 -10.33 3.93
N ILE A 340 -12.83 -10.48 3.06
CA ILE A 340 -13.74 -9.38 2.71
C ILE A 340 -14.53 -8.93 3.94
N ASN A 341 -15.10 -9.89 4.69
CA ASN A 341 -15.86 -9.62 5.91
C ASN A 341 -14.99 -8.92 6.97
N LEU A 342 -13.73 -9.36 7.14
CA LEU A 342 -12.77 -8.69 8.02
C LEU A 342 -12.61 -7.20 7.70
N LEU A 343 -12.70 -6.79 6.43
CA LEU A 343 -12.56 -5.41 5.97
C LEU A 343 -13.88 -4.61 6.05
N ILE A 344 -15.01 -5.19 5.64
CA ILE A 344 -16.28 -4.47 5.59
C ILE A 344 -16.92 -4.31 6.99
N ASP A 345 -16.64 -5.23 7.92
CA ASP A 345 -17.19 -5.19 9.28
C ASP A 345 -16.34 -4.34 10.25
N MET A 346 -15.26 -3.72 9.77
CA MET A 346 -14.42 -2.83 10.59
C MET A 346 -15.24 -1.64 11.16
N PRO A 347 -14.90 -1.12 12.35
CA PRO A 347 -15.66 -0.04 12.99
C PRO A 347 -15.47 1.33 12.32
N THR A 348 -14.50 1.46 11.41
CA THR A 348 -14.22 2.73 10.73
C THR A 348 -15.21 2.99 9.58
N LEU A 349 -15.53 4.26 9.35
CA LEU A 349 -16.38 4.68 8.22
C LEU A 349 -15.76 4.30 6.87
N LYS A 350 -14.44 4.48 6.72
CA LYS A 350 -13.68 4.11 5.53
C LYS A 350 -12.55 3.14 5.85
N ILE A 351 -12.20 2.32 4.88
CA ILE A 351 -10.95 1.55 4.92
C ILE A 351 -9.79 2.52 4.68
N THR A 352 -8.75 2.42 5.50
CA THR A 352 -7.52 3.20 5.34
C THR A 352 -6.33 2.29 5.12
N LEU A 353 -5.23 2.83 4.61
CA LEU A 353 -4.00 2.07 4.37
C LEU A 353 -3.52 1.29 5.61
N PRO A 354 -3.53 1.85 6.84
CA PRO A 354 -3.19 1.11 8.05
C PRO A 354 -4.08 -0.10 8.33
N TYR A 355 -5.40 0.06 8.20
CA TYR A 355 -6.34 -1.03 8.43
C TYR A 355 -6.20 -2.12 7.38
N LEU A 356 -5.97 -1.75 6.12
CA LEU A 356 -5.75 -2.72 5.05
C LEU A 356 -4.46 -3.53 5.28
N PHE A 357 -3.36 -2.85 5.60
CA PHE A 357 -2.07 -3.48 5.86
C PHE A 357 -2.16 -4.51 6.99
N ILE A 358 -2.77 -4.12 8.12
CA ILE A 358 -2.89 -5.00 9.28
C ILE A 358 -3.91 -6.13 9.04
N SER A 359 -5.00 -5.87 8.32
CA SER A 359 -5.98 -6.91 7.96
C SER A 359 -5.35 -8.00 7.10
N LEU A 360 -4.51 -7.64 6.11
CA LEU A 360 -3.76 -8.60 5.30
C LEU A 360 -2.85 -9.48 6.15
N LEU A 361 -2.10 -8.85 7.07
CA LEU A 361 -1.21 -9.56 7.97
C LEU A 361 -1.99 -10.50 8.91
N LYS A 362 -3.05 -10.01 9.57
CA LYS A 362 -3.87 -10.80 10.48
C LYS A 362 -4.54 -11.97 9.76
N HIS A 363 -5.16 -11.73 8.61
CA HIS A 363 -5.81 -12.78 7.82
C HIS A 363 -4.79 -13.82 7.33
N PHE A 364 -3.61 -13.40 6.87
CA PHE A 364 -2.54 -14.35 6.52
C PHE A 364 -2.15 -15.25 7.70
N LEU A 365 -2.02 -14.69 8.90
CA LEU A 365 -1.68 -15.48 10.09
C LEU A 365 -2.78 -16.47 10.48
N LEU A 366 -4.04 -16.13 10.27
CA LEU A 366 -5.16 -17.06 10.42
C LEU A 366 -5.07 -18.19 9.39
N MET A 367 -4.82 -17.85 8.13
CA MET A 367 -4.69 -18.83 7.04
C MET A 367 -3.50 -19.79 7.19
N LEU A 368 -2.47 -19.45 7.97
CA LEU A 368 -1.39 -20.40 8.31
C LEU A 368 -1.88 -21.59 9.16
N SER A 369 -3.02 -21.44 9.84
CA SER A 369 -3.63 -22.51 10.63
C SER A 369 -4.74 -23.24 9.85
N CYS A 370 -5.13 -22.73 8.69
CA CYS A 370 -6.14 -23.33 7.83
C CYS A 370 -5.47 -24.15 6.73
N GLU A 371 -5.91 -25.39 6.54
CA GLU A 371 -5.44 -26.25 5.44
C GLU A 371 -6.28 -26.01 4.17
N ASP A 372 -6.42 -24.74 3.75
CA ASP A 372 -7.13 -24.38 2.51
C ASP A 372 -6.16 -24.41 1.32
N GLU A 373 -6.28 -25.44 0.47
CA GLU A 373 -5.45 -25.60 -0.73
C GLU A 373 -5.69 -24.52 -1.80
N THR A 374 -6.81 -23.81 -1.73
CA THR A 374 -7.16 -22.75 -2.70
C THR A 374 -6.56 -21.39 -2.33
N TYR A 375 -5.92 -21.28 -1.16
CA TYR A 375 -5.35 -20.05 -0.65
C TYR A 375 -3.90 -19.81 -1.09
N SER A 376 -3.64 -18.59 -1.57
CA SER A 376 -2.31 -18.02 -1.76
C SER A 376 -2.35 -16.52 -1.44
N PRO A 377 -1.39 -15.99 -0.66
CA PRO A 377 -1.28 -14.55 -0.40
C PRO A 377 -1.23 -13.68 -1.67
N ARG A 378 -0.74 -14.18 -2.79
CA ARG A 378 -0.79 -13.44 -4.07
C ARG A 378 -2.21 -13.15 -4.56
N GLN A 379 -3.19 -13.97 -4.18
CA GLN A 379 -4.58 -13.80 -4.62
C GLN A 379 -5.28 -12.63 -3.92
N TYR A 380 -4.74 -12.07 -2.83
CA TYR A 380 -5.28 -10.82 -2.26
C TYR A 380 -5.31 -9.68 -3.29
N ILE A 381 -4.34 -9.66 -4.21
CA ILE A 381 -4.27 -8.65 -5.27
C ILE A 381 -5.53 -8.68 -6.14
N ASP A 382 -6.08 -9.86 -6.40
CA ASP A 382 -7.29 -10.04 -7.22
C ASP A 382 -8.54 -9.46 -6.54
N LEU A 383 -8.54 -9.39 -5.21
CA LEU A 383 -9.62 -8.78 -4.41
C LEU A 383 -9.50 -7.26 -4.31
N MET A 384 -8.27 -6.72 -4.35
CA MET A 384 -8.01 -5.32 -4.02
C MET A 384 -7.73 -4.43 -5.24
N TYR A 385 -7.22 -4.96 -6.34
CA TYR A 385 -6.76 -4.15 -7.48
C TYR A 385 -7.68 -4.28 -8.69
N MET A 386 -8.12 -3.14 -9.24
CA MET A 386 -9.01 -3.07 -10.41
C MET A 386 -8.33 -3.52 -11.71
N ASN A 387 -7.05 -3.15 -11.93
CA ASN A 387 -6.32 -3.45 -13.16
C ASN A 387 -5.01 -4.18 -12.85
N HIS A 388 -5.09 -5.47 -12.56
CA HIS A 388 -3.91 -6.33 -12.48
C HIS A 388 -3.94 -7.30 -13.65
N THR A 389 -3.18 -7.01 -14.71
CA THR A 389 -3.10 -7.85 -15.89
C THR A 389 -2.39 -9.16 -15.55
N LYS A 390 -3.01 -10.30 -15.90
CA LYS A 390 -2.29 -11.57 -16.05
C LYS A 390 -1.39 -11.43 -17.28
N ASP A 391 -0.13 -11.87 -17.23
CA ASP A 391 0.67 -11.88 -18.45
C ASP A 391 0.16 -12.98 -19.42
N ARG A 392 0.61 -12.91 -20.68
CA ARG A 392 0.19 -13.83 -21.76
C ARG A 392 0.65 -15.28 -21.56
N SER A 393 1.49 -15.56 -20.58
CA SER A 393 1.96 -16.91 -20.24
C SER A 393 1.19 -17.55 -19.09
N GLY A 394 0.17 -16.89 -18.55
CA GLY A 394 -0.52 -17.33 -17.35
C GLY A 394 0.34 -17.22 -16.08
N HIS A 395 1.57 -16.72 -16.23
CA HIS A 395 2.40 -16.33 -15.12
C HIS A 395 2.03 -14.90 -14.70
N ARG A 396 2.28 -14.59 -13.42
CA ARG A 396 2.06 -13.27 -12.86
C ARG A 396 3.42 -12.60 -12.84
N GLU A 397 3.76 -11.83 -13.87
CA GLU A 397 5.03 -11.13 -13.89
C GLU A 397 5.04 -10.03 -12.80
N PHE A 398 5.80 -10.29 -11.75
CA PHE A 398 6.22 -9.31 -10.75
C PHE A 398 7.43 -8.55 -11.28
N SER A 399 7.31 -7.89 -12.43
CA SER A 399 8.36 -6.99 -12.87
C SER A 399 8.38 -5.81 -11.90
N GLU A 400 9.50 -5.63 -11.17
CA GLU A 400 9.73 -4.38 -10.42
C GLU A 400 9.59 -3.22 -11.41
N PRO A 401 8.71 -2.24 -11.16
CA PRO A 401 8.59 -1.12 -12.07
C PRO A 401 9.95 -0.40 -12.15
N PRO A 402 10.36 0.06 -13.35
CA PRO A 402 11.61 0.78 -13.49
C PRO A 402 11.60 2.01 -12.56
N PRO A 403 12.71 2.30 -11.86
CA PRO A 403 12.78 3.32 -10.80
C PRO A 403 12.57 4.78 -11.23
N SER A 404 12.11 5.04 -12.46
CA SER A 404 12.08 6.36 -13.09
C SER A 404 10.70 6.82 -13.58
N LEU A 405 9.63 6.06 -13.33
CA LEU A 405 8.26 6.50 -13.65
C LEU A 405 7.46 6.68 -12.36
N PRO A 406 6.73 7.80 -12.18
CA PRO A 406 5.75 7.88 -11.10
C PRO A 406 4.81 6.70 -11.23
N TYR A 407 4.61 5.98 -10.12
CA TYR A 407 3.69 4.84 -10.04
C TYR A 407 2.38 5.23 -10.74
N SER A 408 2.05 4.50 -11.81
CA SER A 408 0.80 4.71 -12.52
C SER A 408 -0.35 4.64 -11.52
N THR A 409 -1.18 5.69 -11.50
CA THR A 409 -2.44 5.79 -10.74
C THR A 409 -3.40 4.61 -10.98
N ALA A 410 -3.14 3.78 -11.99
CA ALA A 410 -3.95 2.63 -12.35
C ALA A 410 -3.87 1.47 -11.34
N GLN A 411 -2.83 1.37 -10.50
CA GLN A 411 -2.63 0.23 -9.60
C GLN A 411 -2.55 0.66 -8.13
N GLN A 412 -3.69 0.98 -7.55
CA GLN A 412 -3.81 1.36 -6.14
C GLN A 412 -4.80 0.39 -5.45
N PRO A 413 -4.43 -0.22 -4.31
CA PRO A 413 -5.26 -1.22 -3.63
C PRO A 413 -6.53 -0.55 -3.11
N LEU A 414 -7.69 -1.01 -3.57
CA LEU A 414 -8.99 -0.43 -3.23
C LEU A 414 -9.08 1.07 -3.57
N LYS A 415 -8.24 1.57 -4.49
CA LYS A 415 -8.05 3.01 -4.76
C LYS A 415 -7.59 3.83 -3.55
N LEU A 416 -6.94 3.20 -2.57
CA LEU A 416 -6.16 3.88 -1.54
C LEU A 416 -4.80 4.25 -2.11
N TYR A 417 -4.35 5.48 -1.91
CA TYR A 417 -3.08 5.94 -2.45
C TYR A 417 -1.91 5.36 -1.65
N ASP A 418 -1.18 4.46 -2.28
CA ASP A 418 -0.01 3.75 -1.73
C ASP A 418 1.23 4.08 -2.59
N PRO A 419 1.86 5.26 -2.39
CA PRO A 419 2.95 5.74 -3.23
C PRO A 419 4.23 4.92 -3.10
N LEU A 420 4.29 4.01 -2.12
CA LEU A 420 5.46 3.19 -1.82
C LEU A 420 5.23 1.70 -2.12
N ASP A 421 4.12 1.35 -2.78
CA ASP A 421 3.73 -0.03 -3.13
C ASP A 421 3.77 -0.97 -1.91
N ILE A 422 3.40 -0.45 -0.73
CA ILE A 422 3.47 -1.14 0.56
C ILE A 422 2.60 -2.39 0.56
N ILE A 423 1.36 -2.29 0.09
CA ILE A 423 0.39 -3.39 0.12
C ILE A 423 0.81 -4.52 -0.80
N ASN A 424 1.18 -4.21 -2.04
CA ASN A 424 1.69 -5.20 -2.97
C ASN A 424 3.01 -5.84 -2.47
N ALA A 425 3.93 -5.02 -1.94
CA ALA A 425 5.18 -5.52 -1.35
C ALA A 425 4.91 -6.42 -0.14
N LEU A 426 3.88 -6.13 0.66
CA LEU A 426 3.43 -7.01 1.73
C LEU A 426 2.92 -8.34 1.14
N CYS A 427 2.00 -8.33 0.16
CA CYS A 427 1.52 -9.55 -0.49
C CYS A 427 2.66 -10.42 -1.04
N LYS A 428 3.65 -9.81 -1.72
CA LYS A 428 4.86 -10.52 -2.19
C LYS A 428 5.66 -11.13 -1.04
N THR A 429 5.80 -10.38 0.06
CA THR A 429 6.54 -10.84 1.24
C THR A 429 5.81 -12.01 1.94
N LEU A 430 4.49 -11.92 2.05
CA LEU A 430 3.64 -12.97 2.62
C LEU A 430 3.65 -14.23 1.75
N GLU A 431 3.68 -14.09 0.43
CA GLU A 431 3.85 -15.24 -0.47
C GLU A 431 5.18 -15.96 -0.23
N ILE A 432 6.30 -15.22 -0.12
CA ILE A 432 7.61 -15.85 0.15
C ILE A 432 7.58 -16.62 1.47
N LEU A 433 6.87 -16.10 2.49
CA LEU A 433 6.65 -16.80 3.76
C LEU A 433 5.78 -18.05 3.58
N TRP A 434 4.70 -17.95 2.81
CA TRP A 434 3.80 -19.04 2.50
C TRP A 434 4.51 -20.18 1.77
N ASP A 435 5.30 -19.88 0.73
CA ASP A 435 6.08 -20.85 -0.03
C ASP A 435 7.13 -21.56 0.83
N SER A 436 7.65 -20.87 1.85
CA SER A 436 8.65 -21.40 2.77
C SER A 436 8.05 -22.13 3.98
N ARG A 437 6.71 -22.20 4.11
CA ARG A 437 6.02 -22.55 5.36
C ARG A 437 6.39 -23.93 5.91
N GLU A 438 6.51 -24.94 5.06
CA GLU A 438 6.85 -26.31 5.48
C GLU A 438 8.28 -26.40 6.00
N ALA A 439 9.23 -25.81 5.27
CA ALA A 439 10.66 -25.83 5.62
C ALA A 439 10.97 -25.15 6.96
N ILE A 440 10.13 -24.21 7.39
CA ILE A 440 10.28 -23.48 8.66
C ILE A 440 9.24 -23.90 9.72
N SER A 441 8.36 -24.84 9.39
CA SER A 441 7.18 -25.22 10.16
C SER A 441 6.38 -23.99 10.63
N LEU A 442 6.02 -23.11 9.71
CA LEU A 442 5.39 -21.82 10.04
C LEU A 442 4.04 -21.99 10.74
N SER A 443 3.28 -23.03 10.40
CA SER A 443 2.00 -23.41 11.01
C SER A 443 2.10 -23.79 12.50
N SER A 444 3.30 -24.09 12.99
CA SER A 444 3.53 -24.40 14.41
C SER A 444 3.57 -23.15 15.31
N PHE A 445 3.71 -21.95 14.75
CA PHE A 445 3.58 -20.72 15.52
C PHE A 445 2.12 -20.43 15.80
N LYS A 446 1.79 -20.14 17.07
CA LYS A 446 0.41 -19.93 17.54
C LYS A 446 0.16 -18.51 18.03
N ILE A 447 1.21 -17.83 18.51
CA ILE A 447 1.11 -16.47 19.05
C ILE A 447 2.06 -15.58 18.28
N PHE A 448 1.55 -14.47 17.75
CA PHE A 448 2.27 -13.55 16.89
C PHE A 448 2.34 -12.15 17.49
N TYR A 449 3.50 -11.52 17.33
CA TYR A 449 3.77 -10.16 17.78
C TYR A 449 4.31 -9.37 16.60
N PHE A 450 3.53 -8.41 16.14
CA PHE A 450 3.95 -7.44 15.14
C PHE A 450 4.22 -6.10 15.80
N ASN A 451 5.24 -5.38 15.34
CA ASN A 451 5.47 -4.02 15.82
C ASN A 451 5.48 -3.01 14.68
N GLY A 452 5.30 -1.73 15.02
CA GLY A 452 5.30 -0.61 14.09
C GLY A 452 6.61 -0.44 13.30
N LYS A 453 7.62 -1.26 13.56
CA LYS A 453 8.85 -1.26 12.78
C LYS A 453 8.78 -2.19 11.58
N GLY A 454 7.81 -3.10 11.49
CA GLY A 454 7.78 -4.16 10.47
C GLY A 454 8.51 -5.43 10.91
N LEU A 455 8.62 -5.64 12.22
CA LEU A 455 9.17 -6.86 12.81
C LEU A 455 8.02 -7.76 13.24
N LEU A 456 7.91 -8.92 12.59
CA LEU A 456 7.00 -10.00 13.01
C LEU A 456 7.79 -11.05 13.78
N LYS A 457 7.30 -11.38 14.97
CA LYS A 457 7.79 -12.49 15.78
C LYS A 457 6.67 -13.49 16.03
N GLY A 458 7.05 -14.75 16.23
CA GLY A 458 6.12 -15.80 16.64
C GLY A 458 6.65 -16.61 17.81
N LYS A 459 5.72 -17.18 18.58
CA LYS A 459 5.95 -18.24 19.57
C LYS A 459 5.15 -19.50 19.21
N ARG A 460 5.66 -20.68 19.56
CA ARG A 460 4.93 -21.95 19.37
C ARG A 460 4.08 -22.26 20.60
N ASP A 461 4.61 -21.94 21.79
CA ASP A 461 3.91 -22.01 23.06
C ASP A 461 4.01 -20.67 23.84
N LYS A 462 3.20 -20.48 24.89
CA LYS A 462 3.21 -19.26 25.74
C LYS A 462 4.58 -19.02 26.37
N ASP A 463 5.24 -20.09 26.81
CA ASP A 463 6.53 -20.05 27.51
C ASP A 463 7.75 -19.92 26.58
N ASP A 464 7.54 -20.09 25.26
CA ASP A 464 8.62 -20.02 24.29
C ASP A 464 9.19 -18.60 24.14
N GLN A 465 10.50 -18.54 23.88
CA GLN A 465 11.14 -17.29 23.45
C GLN A 465 10.70 -16.93 22.03
N PRO A 466 10.23 -15.68 21.77
CA PRO A 466 9.78 -15.28 20.45
C PRO A 466 10.90 -15.34 19.40
N LYS A 467 10.63 -16.01 18.27
CA LYS A 467 11.54 -16.04 17.11
C LYS A 467 11.12 -15.00 16.08
N THR A 468 12.10 -14.37 15.42
CA THR A 468 11.83 -13.42 14.33
C THR A 468 11.46 -14.18 13.06
N ILE A 469 10.27 -13.90 12.51
CA ILE A 469 9.73 -14.48 11.28
C ILE A 469 10.03 -13.56 10.09
N LEU A 470 9.69 -12.28 10.23
CA LEU A 470 9.89 -11.24 9.22
C LEU A 470 10.56 -10.02 9.86
N ALA A 471 11.53 -9.44 9.17
CA ALA A 471 12.20 -8.21 9.60
C ALA A 471 12.73 -7.41 8.40
N TYR A 472 13.29 -6.26 8.71
CA TYR A 472 14.13 -5.45 7.84
C TYR A 472 15.49 -5.26 8.52
N CYS A 473 16.52 -4.91 7.73
CA CYS A 473 17.85 -4.66 8.28
C CYS A 473 17.97 -3.23 8.84
N GLY A 474 18.06 -3.10 10.16
CA GLY A 474 18.40 -1.85 10.86
C GLY A 474 19.90 -1.54 10.95
N GLY A 475 20.76 -2.28 10.24
CA GLY A 475 22.20 -2.04 10.22
C GLY A 475 22.60 -0.81 9.40
N GLN A 476 23.91 -0.54 9.32
CA GLN A 476 24.48 0.53 8.49
C GLN A 476 25.41 -0.06 7.42
N VAL A 477 25.59 0.66 6.31
CA VAL A 477 26.56 0.33 5.24
C VAL A 477 27.40 1.56 4.88
N GLU A 478 28.69 1.36 4.70
CA GLU A 478 29.64 2.45 4.43
C GLU A 478 29.61 2.91 2.95
N GLN A 479 29.23 2.01 2.03
CA GLN A 479 29.28 2.19 0.56
C GLN A 479 28.51 3.41 0.00
N ARG A 480 27.69 4.11 0.80
CA ARG A 480 27.04 5.37 0.42
C ARG A 480 27.12 6.47 1.50
N GLY A 481 28.20 6.52 2.26
CA GLY A 481 28.42 7.55 3.28
C GLY A 481 27.68 7.27 4.60
N ASN A 482 27.82 6.04 5.11
CA ASN A 482 27.31 5.60 6.42
C ASN A 482 25.77 5.64 6.59
N GLY A 483 25.03 5.30 5.53
CA GLY A 483 23.57 5.24 5.55
C GLY A 483 22.98 3.99 6.21
N LYS A 484 21.69 4.03 6.56
CA LYS A 484 20.93 2.83 6.99
C LYS A 484 20.94 1.79 5.85
N CYS A 485 21.19 0.53 6.20
CA CYS A 485 21.25 -0.58 5.24
C CYS A 485 19.90 -0.79 4.57
N GLY A 486 18.83 -1.00 5.34
CA GLY A 486 17.46 -1.11 4.82
C GLY A 486 17.17 -2.38 3.99
N TYR A 487 18.08 -3.38 3.98
CA TYR A 487 17.83 -4.64 3.28
C TYR A 487 16.50 -5.27 3.74
N LYS A 488 15.61 -5.54 2.78
CA LYS A 488 14.29 -6.13 3.01
C LYS A 488 13.86 -6.98 1.81
N PRO A 489 12.98 -7.97 2.02
CA PRO A 489 12.59 -8.50 3.33
C PRO A 489 13.67 -9.43 3.91
N LEU A 490 13.82 -9.45 5.23
CA LEU A 490 14.54 -10.52 5.95
C LEU A 490 13.50 -11.53 6.42
N ILE A 491 13.58 -12.73 5.87
CA ILE A 491 12.61 -13.81 6.08
C ILE A 491 13.28 -15.04 6.69
N ILE A 492 12.66 -15.64 7.70
CA ILE A 492 13.04 -16.94 8.27
C ILE A 492 12.94 -18.04 7.20
N GLY A 493 13.85 -19.02 7.22
CA GLY A 493 13.95 -20.07 6.18
C GLY A 493 14.81 -19.67 4.99
N LYS A 494 14.69 -18.42 4.52
CA LYS A 494 15.58 -17.87 3.49
C LYS A 494 16.89 -17.33 4.08
N HIS A 495 16.83 -16.71 5.25
CA HIS A 495 17.99 -16.10 5.90
C HIS A 495 18.29 -16.78 7.25
N LYS A 496 19.58 -16.83 7.59
CA LYS A 496 20.05 -17.47 8.83
C LYS A 496 19.67 -16.62 10.05
N ASN A 497 19.10 -17.24 11.07
CA ASN A 497 19.01 -16.65 12.40
C ASN A 497 20.37 -16.69 13.11
N CYS A 498 20.69 -15.63 13.85
CA CYS A 498 21.86 -15.60 14.71
C CYS A 498 21.63 -16.50 15.92
N LYS A 499 22.48 -17.53 16.08
CA LYS A 499 22.39 -18.47 17.21
C LYS A 499 22.45 -17.78 18.59
N SER A 500 23.08 -16.60 18.69
CA SER A 500 23.22 -15.88 19.95
C SER A 500 22.00 -15.03 20.33
N CYS A 501 21.31 -14.42 19.37
CA CYS A 501 20.21 -13.47 19.67
C CYS A 501 18.86 -13.82 19.02
N GLY A 502 18.78 -14.92 18.27
CA GLY A 502 17.56 -15.38 17.59
C GLY A 502 17.10 -14.54 16.39
N ARG A 503 17.69 -13.36 16.15
CA ARG A 503 17.32 -12.46 15.06
C ARG A 503 17.93 -12.86 13.72
N LEU A 504 17.27 -12.52 12.62
CA LEU A 504 17.76 -12.76 11.26
C LEU A 504 19.03 -11.95 10.97
N ILE A 505 19.98 -12.56 10.26
CA ILE A 505 21.23 -11.93 9.84
C ILE A 505 21.03 -11.33 8.44
N CYS A 506 21.39 -10.05 8.28
CA CYS A 506 21.40 -9.40 6.97
C CYS A 506 22.38 -10.11 6.02
N PRO A 507 21.96 -10.52 4.80
CA PRO A 507 22.82 -11.23 3.87
C PRO A 507 23.83 -10.31 3.16
N ASN A 508 23.65 -8.99 3.25
CA ASN A 508 24.62 -8.03 2.70
C ASN A 508 25.96 -8.22 3.42
N LYS A 509 26.98 -8.64 2.65
CA LYS A 509 28.33 -8.96 3.15
C LYS A 509 28.97 -7.80 3.91
N ASN A 510 28.64 -6.56 3.54
CA ASN A 510 29.16 -5.33 4.14
C ASN A 510 28.31 -4.84 5.33
N CYS A 511 27.27 -5.57 5.70
CA CYS A 511 26.41 -5.22 6.83
C CYS A 511 26.37 -6.34 7.89
N GLN A 512 25.89 -7.53 7.54
CA GLN A 512 25.74 -8.71 8.42
C GLN A 512 25.07 -8.44 9.78
N TYR A 513 24.26 -7.38 9.86
CA TYR A 513 23.57 -6.94 11.08
C TYR A 513 22.49 -7.93 11.51
N CYS A 514 22.34 -8.11 12.83
CA CYS A 514 21.18 -8.78 13.41
C CYS A 514 20.63 -8.02 14.64
N SER A 515 21.50 -7.52 15.52
CA SER A 515 21.16 -6.61 16.62
C SER A 515 22.39 -5.81 17.03
N LYS A 516 22.20 -4.59 17.53
CA LYS A 516 23.28 -3.73 18.05
C LYS A 516 23.99 -4.39 19.24
N ASP A 517 23.23 -5.02 20.12
CA ASP A 517 23.74 -5.59 21.38
C ASP A 517 24.19 -7.06 21.24
N CYS A 518 24.22 -7.61 20.03
CA CYS A 518 24.65 -8.98 19.80
C CYS A 518 26.18 -9.08 19.70
N LYS A 519 26.81 -9.80 20.64
CA LYS A 519 28.26 -10.05 20.65
C LYS A 519 28.75 -10.67 19.33
N GLU A 520 27.98 -11.59 18.76
CA GLU A 520 28.34 -12.24 17.50
C GLU A 520 28.25 -11.30 16.30
N TYR A 521 27.36 -10.30 16.34
CA TYR A 521 27.36 -9.23 15.34
C TYR A 521 28.62 -8.37 15.44
N GLN A 522 29.03 -7.98 16.65
CA GLN A 522 30.23 -7.17 16.85
C GLN A 522 31.49 -7.85 16.28
N ARG A 523 31.62 -9.18 16.46
CA ARG A 523 32.68 -9.98 15.84
C ARG A 523 32.63 -9.96 14.30
N ARG A 524 31.46 -10.14 13.70
CA ARG A 524 31.29 -10.05 12.23
C ARG A 524 31.66 -8.66 11.71
N LYS A 525 31.24 -7.60 12.41
CA LYS A 525 31.55 -6.21 12.06
C LYS A 525 33.05 -5.92 12.08
N GLN A 526 33.78 -6.44 13.07
CA GLN A 526 35.25 -6.29 13.12
C GLN A 526 35.94 -6.96 11.93
N LYS A 527 35.50 -8.17 11.53
CA LYS A 527 36.05 -8.85 10.36
C LYS A 527 35.83 -8.06 9.06
N ILE A 528 34.67 -7.43 8.90
CA ILE A 528 34.35 -6.58 7.73
C ILE A 528 35.26 -5.34 7.68
N LYS A 529 35.79 -4.87 8.81
CA LYS A 529 36.69 -3.71 8.83
C LYS A 529 38.15 -4.04 8.53
N ILE A 530 38.53 -5.32 8.63
CA ILE A 530 39.93 -5.77 8.52
C ILE A 530 40.23 -6.34 7.12
N GLY A 531 39.22 -6.82 6.40
CA GLY A 531 39.33 -7.27 5.01
C GLY A 531 38.59 -6.34 4.08
#